data_AF-A0A9J2PYX1-F1
#
_entry.id   AF-A0A9J2PYX1-F1
#
_cell.length_a   1.000
_cell.length_b   1.000
_cell.length_c   1.000
_cell.angle_alpha   90.00
_cell.angle_beta   90.00
_cell.angle_gamma   90.00
#
_symmetry.space_group_name_H-M   'P 1'
#
loop_
_entity.id
_entity.type
_entity.pdbx_description
1 polymer ?
#
loop_
_entity_poly.entity_id
_entity_poly.type
_entity_poly.pdbx_seq_one_letter_code
_entity_poly.pdbx_strand_id
1 'polypeptide(L)'
;MTTTWADIQRLAADLQRVQLAEGTKKLSERNCVEVVSMLMASKAIDIVFTSDGHAYLTKKHLLTEIKNECIGRGGRVSLSDLAHTLNVDYEHIENSVAVILKQSSSFVLCNAELIARDYVDSLCVELNERLSETGVLSASQLIKTWDLPSEIFYGLVLTEIGNKVEAMMDGDMIYTSAYLNAQRNLLKAILNSLTKVTPMAKLSAHLNLSPSIFWSIYDDLAASNEVPGTVIGGRSSNLAYYVPNLHGMLVKSFVLKSFEQQKMIETSVLKKLSVADANVYLKDVLPKSEFTSLIFFPSAIISKKLWEEIEAAIKNEMEKMCYCDVSLHMPAAISSVQDVEKAISICVRSSKMEKMCYCDVSLHMPAAISSDQDVEKAISICVKSSKEWMSASGQPFLYNAQLLTNALKAVDGLINDRAEKEAAIWGKQQRNAKKEEKPQEDDWATGKGRKGRGGKGKGNKQTPKEEPPCGEHTYDVYLCTS
;
A
#
# COMPACT_ATOMS: atom_id res chain seq x y z
N MET A 1 72.13 -32.35 44.23
CA MET A 1 73.46 -31.85 44.62
C MET A 1 73.30 -30.41 45.05
N THR A 2 73.53 -30.12 46.33
CA THR A 2 73.40 -28.77 46.90
C THR A 2 74.68 -27.99 46.58
N THR A 3 74.57 -26.91 45.81
CA THR A 3 75.68 -25.98 45.53
C THR A 3 76.29 -25.52 46.85
N THR A 4 77.54 -25.91 47.12
CA THR A 4 78.19 -25.60 48.38
C THR A 4 78.70 -24.17 48.38
N TRP A 5 78.80 -23.54 49.56
CA TRP A 5 79.34 -22.18 49.70
C TRP A 5 80.73 -22.02 49.06
N ALA A 6 81.53 -23.10 49.06
CA ALA A 6 82.82 -23.16 48.38
C ALA A 6 82.70 -23.04 46.85
N ASP A 7 81.65 -23.61 46.24
CA ASP A 7 81.41 -23.51 44.80
C ASP A 7 81.01 -22.08 44.42
N ILE A 8 80.19 -21.42 45.25
CA ILE A 8 79.79 -20.02 45.06
C ILE A 8 81.00 -19.09 45.20
N GLN A 9 81.86 -19.29 46.19
CA GLN A 9 83.09 -18.51 46.35
C GLN A 9 84.07 -18.74 45.20
N ARG A 10 84.18 -19.97 44.69
CA ARG A 10 85.03 -20.27 43.53
C ARG A 10 84.50 -19.60 42.27
N LEU A 11 83.19 -19.66 42.02
CA LEU A 11 82.53 -18.95 40.92
C LEU A 11 82.70 -17.44 41.04
N ALA A 12 82.57 -16.87 42.24
CA ALA A 12 82.77 -15.44 42.47
C ALA A 12 84.24 -15.03 42.24
N ALA A 13 85.20 -15.84 42.69
CA ALA A 13 86.61 -15.60 42.46
C ALA A 13 87.00 -15.74 40.98
N ASP A 14 86.42 -16.70 40.26
CA ASP A 14 86.61 -16.84 38.81
C ASP A 14 85.94 -15.69 38.04
N LEU A 15 84.74 -15.25 38.44
CA LEU A 15 84.08 -14.08 37.87
C LEU A 15 84.92 -12.82 38.09
N GLN A 16 85.45 -12.63 39.30
CA GLN A 16 86.29 -11.49 39.64
C GLN A 16 87.63 -11.54 38.89
N ARG A 17 88.23 -12.73 38.73
CA ARG A 17 89.42 -12.94 37.90
C ARG A 17 89.17 -12.63 36.43
N VAL A 18 88.01 -13.02 35.89
CA VAL A 18 87.61 -12.72 34.50
C VAL A 18 87.30 -11.23 34.31
N GLN A 19 86.72 -10.56 35.31
CA GLN A 19 86.45 -9.12 35.28
C GLN A 19 87.74 -8.27 35.41
N LEU A 20 88.70 -8.72 36.22
CA LEU A 20 90.01 -8.08 36.38
C LEU A 20 90.99 -8.41 35.26
N ALA A 21 90.72 -9.46 34.48
CA ALA A 21 91.41 -9.71 33.23
C ALA A 21 90.97 -8.67 32.20
N GLU A 22 91.63 -7.50 32.19
CA GLU A 22 91.50 -6.54 31.12
C GLU A 22 91.83 -7.22 29.78
N GLY A 23 90.79 -7.41 28.95
CA GLY A 23 90.93 -8.01 27.63
C GLY A 23 92.00 -7.27 26.82
N THR A 24 93.10 -7.94 26.54
CA THR A 24 94.20 -7.42 25.76
C THR A 24 93.73 -7.25 24.31
N LYS A 25 93.69 -5.99 23.87
CA LYS A 25 93.23 -5.50 22.55
C LYS A 25 91.71 -5.44 22.38
N LYS A 26 91.05 -4.53 23.10
CA LYS A 26 89.75 -4.00 22.65
C LYS A 26 90.00 -3.15 21.40
N LEU A 27 89.36 -3.50 20.28
CA LEU A 27 89.31 -2.63 19.11
C LEU A 27 88.57 -1.34 19.52
N SER A 28 89.12 -0.18 19.14
CA SER A 28 88.39 1.08 19.28
C SER A 28 87.15 1.04 18.38
N GLU A 29 86.10 1.76 18.75
CA GLU A 29 84.87 1.84 17.95
C GLU A 29 85.16 2.25 16.50
N ARG A 30 86.08 3.21 16.32
CA ARG A 30 86.56 3.65 14.99
C ARG A 30 87.15 2.51 14.17
N ASN A 31 87.97 1.65 14.79
CA ASN A 31 88.57 0.51 14.10
C ASN A 31 87.52 -0.56 13.79
N CYS A 32 86.53 -0.77 14.67
CA CYS A 32 85.40 -1.67 14.39
C CYS A 32 84.58 -1.19 13.18
N VAL A 33 84.25 0.10 13.13
CA VAL A 33 83.50 0.70 12.01
C VAL A 33 84.30 0.56 10.70
N GLU A 34 85.60 0.81 10.73
CA GLU A 34 86.46 0.68 9.55
C GLU A 34 86.51 -0.78 9.05
N VAL A 35 86.66 -1.76 9.94
CA VAL A 35 86.64 -3.18 9.58
C VAL A 35 85.28 -3.58 8.98
N VAL A 36 84.17 -3.13 9.57
CA VAL A 36 82.82 -3.38 9.02
C VAL A 36 82.67 -2.74 7.64
N SER A 37 83.19 -1.52 7.45
CA SER A 37 83.17 -0.86 6.14
C SER A 37 83.96 -1.61 5.07
N MET A 38 85.12 -2.17 5.42
CA MET A 38 85.93 -3.01 4.53
C MET A 38 85.21 -4.33 4.18
N LEU A 39 84.48 -4.91 5.14
CA LEU A 39 83.68 -6.12 4.94
C LEU A 39 82.44 -5.88 4.07
N MET A 40 81.82 -4.68 4.17
CA MET A 40 80.75 -4.26 3.26
C MET A 40 81.28 -4.02 1.84
N ALA A 41 82.43 -3.33 1.70
CA ALA A 41 83.06 -3.04 0.41
C ALA A 41 83.45 -4.31 -0.35
N SER A 42 83.89 -5.35 0.37
CA SER A 42 84.18 -6.67 -0.17
C SER A 42 82.94 -7.55 -0.40
N LYS A 43 81.73 -7.06 -0.11
CA LYS A 43 80.44 -7.77 -0.18
C LYS A 43 80.42 -9.09 0.63
N ALA A 44 81.27 -9.21 1.65
CA ALA A 44 81.34 -10.40 2.49
C ALA A 44 80.17 -10.45 3.49
N ILE A 45 79.62 -9.29 3.88
CA ILE A 45 78.51 -9.19 4.81
C ILE A 45 77.48 -8.18 4.30
N ASP A 46 76.20 -8.52 4.46
CA ASP A 46 75.06 -7.70 4.05
C ASP A 46 74.28 -7.25 5.30
N ILE A 47 74.51 -6.00 5.70
CA ILE A 47 74.12 -5.42 6.97
C ILE A 47 73.21 -4.20 6.71
N VAL A 48 72.22 -4.03 7.57
CA VAL A 48 71.31 -2.88 7.65
C VAL A 48 71.68 -2.05 8.88
N PHE A 49 71.62 -0.73 8.76
CA PHE A 49 71.87 0.18 9.87
C PHE A 49 70.57 0.43 10.63
N THR A 50 70.65 0.52 11.96
CA THR A 50 69.57 1.12 12.74
C THR A 50 69.50 2.62 12.45
N SER A 51 68.32 3.23 12.53
CA SER A 51 68.13 4.66 12.26
C SER A 51 68.97 5.57 13.18
N ASP A 52 69.30 5.09 14.39
CA ASP A 52 70.20 5.79 15.31
C ASP A 52 71.71 5.60 15.00
N GLY A 53 72.07 4.80 13.98
CA GLY A 53 73.45 4.53 13.57
C GLY A 53 74.30 3.74 14.58
N HIS A 54 73.73 3.34 15.73
CA HIS A 54 74.44 2.69 16.82
C HIS A 54 74.57 1.16 16.69
N ALA A 55 73.73 0.51 15.87
CA ALA A 55 73.74 -0.94 15.72
C ALA A 55 73.67 -1.39 14.26
N TYR A 56 74.21 -2.60 14.04
CA TYR A 56 74.30 -3.28 12.76
C TYR A 56 73.42 -4.53 12.80
N LEU A 57 72.44 -4.61 11.91
CA LEU A 57 71.54 -5.75 11.81
C LEU A 57 71.83 -6.55 10.54
N THR A 58 72.02 -7.86 10.65
CA THR A 58 72.10 -8.69 9.44
C THR A 58 70.71 -8.85 8.82
N LYS A 59 70.61 -8.93 7.50
CA LYS A 59 69.30 -9.11 6.82
C LYS A 59 68.56 -10.36 7.30
N LYS A 60 69.28 -11.46 7.57
CA LYS A 60 68.68 -12.69 8.10
C LYS A 60 68.07 -12.49 9.50
N HIS A 61 68.76 -11.73 10.34
CA HIS A 61 68.26 -11.40 11.67
C HIS A 61 67.05 -10.47 11.57
N LEU A 62 67.09 -9.45 10.71
CA LEU A 62 65.97 -8.54 10.45
C LEU A 62 64.70 -9.30 10.02
N LEU A 63 64.83 -10.27 9.11
CA LEU A 63 63.70 -11.11 8.68
C LEU A 63 63.11 -11.93 9.83
N THR A 64 63.95 -12.40 10.76
CA THR A 64 63.51 -13.20 11.91
C THR A 64 62.82 -12.31 12.94
N GLU A 65 63.37 -11.14 13.22
CA GLU A 65 62.78 -10.15 14.13
C GLU A 65 61.44 -9.64 13.62
N ILE A 66 61.31 -9.32 12.33
CA ILE A 66 60.01 -8.90 11.74
C ILE A 66 58.94 -9.98 11.94
N LYS A 67 59.28 -11.26 11.73
CA LYS A 67 58.35 -12.38 11.95
C LYS A 67 57.98 -12.52 13.43
N ASN A 68 58.98 -12.45 14.31
CA ASN A 68 58.79 -12.59 15.75
C ASN A 68 57.96 -11.45 16.33
N GLU A 69 58.20 -10.20 15.93
CA GLU A 69 57.42 -9.04 16.36
C GLU A 69 55.97 -9.13 15.87
N CYS A 70 55.75 -9.56 14.63
CA CYS A 70 54.40 -9.78 14.12
C CYS A 70 53.64 -10.81 14.96
N ILE A 71 54.25 -11.97 15.24
CA ILE A 71 53.62 -13.03 16.05
C ILE A 71 53.47 -12.59 17.52
N GLY A 72 54.48 -11.93 18.08
CA GLY A 72 54.53 -11.47 19.46
C GLY A 72 53.46 -10.43 19.80
N ARG A 73 53.03 -9.63 18.82
CA ARG A 73 51.94 -8.66 18.94
C ARG A 73 50.55 -9.23 18.65
N GLY A 74 50.42 -10.56 18.58
CA GLY A 74 49.15 -11.23 18.29
C GLY A 74 48.86 -11.36 16.80
N GLY A 75 49.86 -11.22 15.93
CA GLY A 75 49.77 -11.60 14.51
C GLY A 75 49.36 -10.49 13.53
N ARG A 76 49.19 -9.24 13.98
CA ARG A 76 48.96 -8.06 13.13
C ARG A 76 49.85 -6.91 13.57
N VAL A 77 50.57 -6.29 12.63
CA VAL A 77 51.42 -5.12 12.93
C VAL A 77 51.61 -4.23 11.70
N SER A 78 51.58 -2.91 11.88
CA SER A 78 51.84 -1.96 10.79
C SER A 78 53.35 -1.90 10.47
N LEU A 79 53.70 -1.61 9.21
CA LEU A 79 55.10 -1.45 8.80
C LEU A 79 55.76 -0.25 9.49
N SER A 80 55.00 0.80 9.78
CA SER A 80 55.45 1.97 10.53
C SER A 80 55.79 1.62 11.98
N ASP A 81 54.95 0.82 12.65
CA ASP A 81 55.22 0.38 14.02
C ASP A 81 56.41 -0.58 14.07
N LEU A 82 56.56 -1.44 13.05
CA LEU A 82 57.75 -2.28 12.90
C LEU A 82 59.02 -1.42 12.75
N ALA A 83 58.98 -0.36 11.94
CA ALA A 83 60.11 0.57 11.75
C ALA A 83 60.50 1.25 13.07
N HIS A 84 59.51 1.74 13.81
CA HIS A 84 59.76 2.36 15.11
C HIS A 84 60.28 1.36 16.15
N THR A 85 59.72 0.14 16.20
CA THR A 85 60.05 -0.84 17.24
C THR A 85 61.42 -1.47 17.01
N LEU A 86 61.72 -1.84 15.77
CA LEU A 86 63.01 -2.42 15.40
C LEU A 86 64.09 -1.35 15.19
N ASN A 87 63.69 -0.07 15.17
CA ASN A 87 64.55 1.08 14.98
C ASN A 87 65.35 1.00 13.67
N VAL A 88 64.66 0.60 12.59
CA VAL A 88 65.21 0.38 11.25
C VAL A 88 64.41 1.21 10.25
N ASP A 89 65.10 1.76 9.25
CA ASP A 89 64.48 2.59 8.21
C ASP A 89 63.36 1.83 7.46
N TYR A 90 62.28 2.55 7.16
CA TYR A 90 61.08 1.99 6.53
C TYR A 90 61.37 1.23 5.23
N GLU A 91 62.26 1.75 4.38
CA GLU A 91 62.65 1.12 3.10
C GLU A 91 63.27 -0.26 3.32
N HIS A 92 64.07 -0.45 4.37
CA HIS A 92 64.68 -1.74 4.68
C HIS A 92 63.66 -2.75 5.20
N ILE A 93 62.64 -2.29 5.93
CA ILE A 93 61.53 -3.13 6.39
C ILE A 93 60.64 -3.53 5.23
N GLU A 94 60.25 -2.60 4.36
CA GLU A 94 59.41 -2.88 3.19
C GLU A 94 60.07 -3.93 2.28
N ASN A 95 61.37 -3.75 1.99
CA ASN A 95 62.15 -4.71 1.21
C ASN A 95 62.23 -6.08 1.91
N SER A 96 62.43 -6.10 3.23
CA SER A 96 62.49 -7.35 4.00
C SER A 96 61.15 -8.07 4.03
N VAL A 97 60.05 -7.35 4.20
CA VAL A 97 58.68 -7.90 4.14
C VAL A 97 58.38 -8.47 2.76
N ALA A 98 58.77 -7.78 1.68
CA ALA A 98 58.64 -8.32 0.32
C ALA A 98 59.38 -9.65 0.13
N VAL A 99 60.53 -9.83 0.80
CA VAL A 99 61.25 -11.11 0.85
C VAL A 99 60.48 -12.16 1.67
N ILE A 100 59.93 -11.79 2.83
CA ILE A 100 59.11 -12.69 3.67
C ILE A 100 57.91 -13.24 2.89
N LEU A 101 57.19 -12.39 2.17
CA LEU A 101 56.02 -12.78 1.37
C LEU A 101 56.39 -13.74 0.23
N LYS A 102 57.59 -13.60 -0.34
CA LYS A 102 58.12 -14.53 -1.37
C LYS A 102 58.59 -15.86 -0.79
N GLN A 103 59.15 -15.83 0.42
CA GLN A 103 59.73 -17.02 1.08
C GLN A 103 58.69 -17.88 1.78
N SER A 104 57.64 -17.27 2.31
CA SER A 104 56.64 -17.93 3.15
C SER A 104 55.24 -17.41 2.86
N SER A 105 54.31 -18.31 2.59
CA SER A 105 52.89 -17.98 2.45
C SER A 105 52.22 -17.68 3.79
N SER A 106 52.87 -17.93 4.93
CA SER A 106 52.33 -17.76 6.29
C SER A 106 51.98 -16.32 6.66
N PHE A 107 52.43 -15.34 5.87
CA PHE A 107 52.15 -13.92 6.10
C PHE A 107 51.48 -13.31 4.87
N VAL A 108 50.65 -12.31 5.11
CA VAL A 108 49.96 -11.50 4.10
C VAL A 108 50.20 -10.03 4.42
N LEU A 109 50.34 -9.21 3.39
CA LEU A 109 50.48 -7.77 3.52
C LEU A 109 49.24 -7.09 2.93
N CYS A 110 48.56 -6.28 3.75
CA CYS A 110 47.39 -5.49 3.34
C CYS A 110 47.56 -4.07 3.91
N ASN A 111 47.45 -3.02 3.08
CA ASN A 111 47.54 -1.62 3.51
C ASN A 111 48.72 -1.27 4.44
N ALA A 112 49.91 -1.77 4.11
CA ALA A 112 51.10 -1.62 4.95
C ALA A 112 50.94 -2.21 6.38
N GLU A 113 50.08 -3.22 6.54
CA GLU A 113 50.00 -4.08 7.72
C GLU A 113 50.42 -5.51 7.37
N LEU A 114 51.37 -6.04 8.13
CA LEU A 114 51.79 -7.43 8.06
C LEU A 114 50.90 -8.27 8.97
N ILE A 115 50.27 -9.29 8.38
CA ILE A 115 49.27 -10.14 9.03
C ILE A 115 49.72 -11.59 8.92
N ALA A 116 49.80 -12.28 10.05
CA ALA A 116 50.03 -13.72 10.10
C ALA A 116 48.74 -14.48 9.74
N ARG A 117 48.84 -15.57 8.99
CA ARG A 117 47.67 -16.42 8.70
C ARG A 117 47.06 -17.05 9.94
N ASP A 118 47.88 -17.36 10.95
CA ASP A 118 47.39 -17.89 12.23
C ASP A 118 46.43 -16.91 12.92
N TYR A 119 46.63 -15.59 12.73
CA TYR A 119 45.70 -14.57 13.21
C TYR A 119 44.37 -14.63 12.46
N VAL A 120 44.39 -14.73 11.12
CA VAL A 120 43.17 -14.92 10.31
C VAL A 120 42.42 -16.17 10.74
N ASP A 121 43.14 -17.27 10.97
CA ASP A 121 42.55 -18.54 11.42
C ASP A 121 41.90 -18.40 12.80
N SER A 122 42.53 -17.69 13.73
CA SER A 122 41.92 -17.38 15.03
C SER A 122 40.65 -16.54 14.91
N LEU A 123 40.62 -15.56 14.00
CA LEU A 123 39.43 -14.77 13.71
C LEU A 123 38.30 -15.61 13.07
N CYS A 124 38.65 -16.56 12.20
CA CYS A 124 37.66 -17.50 11.64
C CYS A 124 37.05 -18.40 12.72
N VAL A 125 37.85 -18.85 13.69
CA VAL A 125 37.35 -19.62 14.84
C VAL A 125 36.41 -18.76 15.69
N GLU A 126 36.81 -17.55 16.06
CA GLU A 126 35.96 -16.62 16.82
C GLU A 126 34.66 -16.28 16.05
N LEU A 127 34.75 -16.08 14.74
CA LEU A 127 33.58 -15.87 13.88
C LEU A 127 32.60 -17.03 14.00
N ASN A 128 33.11 -18.26 13.90
CA ASN A 128 32.30 -19.46 13.94
C ASN A 128 31.66 -19.68 15.31
N GLU A 129 32.39 -19.41 16.40
CA GLU A 129 31.85 -19.45 17.76
C GLU A 129 30.70 -18.45 17.92
N ARG A 130 30.90 -17.18 17.55
CA ARG A 130 29.84 -16.17 17.63
C ARG A 130 28.64 -16.49 16.74
N LEU A 131 28.89 -16.99 15.52
CA LEU A 131 27.83 -17.42 14.61
C LEU A 131 27.05 -18.61 15.17
N SER A 132 27.71 -19.52 15.90
CA SER A 132 27.03 -20.66 16.52
C SER A 132 26.10 -20.23 17.66
N GLU A 133 26.45 -19.16 18.37
CA GLU A 133 25.65 -18.61 19.47
C GLU A 133 24.44 -17.80 18.98
N THR A 134 24.64 -16.91 18.00
CA THR A 134 23.58 -15.98 17.55
C THR A 134 22.84 -16.45 16.30
N GLY A 135 23.48 -17.28 15.46
CA GLY A 135 22.97 -17.74 14.17
C GLY A 135 23.08 -16.72 13.02
N VAL A 136 23.14 -15.42 13.35
CA VAL A 136 23.23 -14.30 12.40
C VAL A 136 24.12 -13.19 12.94
N LEU A 137 24.97 -12.61 12.09
CA LEU A 137 25.85 -11.47 12.42
C LEU A 137 25.94 -10.47 11.26
N SER A 138 26.23 -9.21 11.57
CA SER A 138 26.53 -8.18 10.57
C SER A 138 28.04 -8.04 10.38
N ALA A 139 28.50 -8.09 9.13
CA ALA A 139 29.88 -7.86 8.74
C ALA A 139 30.36 -6.47 9.20
N SER A 140 29.56 -5.42 8.97
CA SER A 140 29.86 -4.07 9.42
C SER A 140 29.99 -3.95 10.94
N GLN A 141 29.24 -4.72 11.72
CA GLN A 141 29.38 -4.76 13.17
C GLN A 141 30.69 -5.46 13.59
N LEU A 142 31.01 -6.59 12.97
CA LEU A 142 32.25 -7.33 13.24
C LEU A 142 33.50 -6.50 12.95
N ILE A 143 33.51 -5.81 11.80
CA ILE A 143 34.59 -4.89 11.40
C ILE A 143 34.85 -3.83 12.48
N LYS A 144 33.78 -3.27 13.07
CA LYS A 144 33.88 -2.28 14.15
C LYS A 144 34.34 -2.89 15.47
N THR A 145 33.84 -4.08 15.82
CA THR A 145 34.19 -4.75 17.08
C THR A 145 35.63 -5.24 17.08
N TRP A 146 36.13 -5.70 15.94
CA TRP A 146 37.51 -6.20 15.80
C TRP A 146 38.52 -5.13 15.40
N ASP A 147 38.06 -3.88 15.22
CA ASP A 147 38.91 -2.75 14.78
C ASP A 147 39.80 -3.15 13.58
N LEU A 148 39.16 -3.75 12.58
CA LEU A 148 39.80 -4.33 11.42
C LEU A 148 39.44 -3.51 10.17
N PRO A 149 40.40 -3.15 9.30
CA PRO A 149 40.09 -2.59 8.00
C PRO A 149 39.18 -3.51 7.17
N SER A 150 38.21 -2.93 6.46
CA SER A 150 37.23 -3.68 5.67
C SER A 150 37.89 -4.60 4.64
N GLU A 151 38.94 -4.12 3.96
CA GLU A 151 39.67 -4.90 2.95
C GLU A 151 40.30 -6.18 3.52
N ILE A 152 40.77 -6.16 4.76
CA ILE A 152 41.31 -7.34 5.44
C ILE A 152 40.17 -8.31 5.76
N PHE A 153 39.06 -7.79 6.29
CA PHE A 153 37.90 -8.61 6.62
C PHE A 153 37.30 -9.29 5.38
N TYR A 154 36.96 -8.51 4.34
CA TYR A 154 36.38 -9.03 3.10
C TYR A 154 37.38 -9.85 2.27
N GLY A 155 38.67 -9.47 2.28
CA GLY A 155 39.70 -10.11 1.45
C GLY A 155 40.29 -11.39 2.05
N LEU A 156 40.37 -11.50 3.38
CA LEU A 156 41.04 -12.62 4.05
C LEU A 156 40.12 -13.45 4.93
N VAL A 157 39.17 -12.84 5.64
CA VAL A 157 38.29 -13.58 6.56
C VAL A 157 37.08 -14.14 5.81
N LEU A 158 36.41 -13.32 4.99
CA LEU A 158 35.21 -13.74 4.27
C LEU A 158 35.49 -14.65 3.07
N THR A 159 36.71 -14.64 2.54
CA THR A 159 37.14 -15.61 1.52
C THR A 159 37.23 -17.04 2.06
N GLU A 160 37.33 -17.20 3.38
CA GLU A 160 37.32 -18.50 4.07
C GLU A 160 35.90 -19.00 4.40
N ILE A 161 34.85 -18.23 4.08
CA ILE A 161 33.46 -18.70 4.14
C ILE A 161 33.23 -19.80 3.12
N GLY A 162 32.70 -20.94 3.58
CA GLY A 162 32.52 -22.16 2.79
C GLY A 162 33.68 -23.15 2.89
N ASN A 163 34.86 -22.70 3.32
CA ASN A 163 35.99 -23.58 3.62
C ASN A 163 36.12 -23.86 5.12
N LYS A 164 36.40 -22.81 5.91
CA LYS A 164 36.60 -22.90 7.36
C LYS A 164 35.38 -22.46 8.16
N VAL A 165 34.58 -21.56 7.59
CA VAL A 165 33.37 -21.01 8.24
C VAL A 165 32.15 -21.48 7.48
N GLU A 166 31.29 -22.28 8.11
CA GLU A 166 30.05 -22.78 7.50
C GLU A 166 28.94 -21.72 7.58
N ALA A 167 29.02 -20.73 6.68
CA ALA A 167 28.08 -19.63 6.64
C ALA A 167 27.71 -19.23 5.19
N MET A 168 26.61 -18.50 5.07
CA MET A 168 26.15 -17.87 3.84
C MET A 168 26.04 -16.36 4.07
N MET A 169 26.53 -15.58 3.13
CA MET A 169 26.48 -14.12 3.20
C MET A 169 25.42 -13.58 2.24
N ASP A 170 24.61 -12.64 2.71
CA ASP A 170 23.68 -11.84 1.90
C ASP A 170 23.85 -10.36 2.25
N GLY A 171 24.49 -9.62 1.35
CA GLY A 171 24.88 -8.23 1.60
C GLY A 171 25.81 -8.12 2.81
N ASP A 172 25.35 -7.41 3.84
CA ASP A 172 26.10 -7.20 5.10
C ASP A 172 25.88 -8.31 6.13
N MET A 173 24.92 -9.21 5.93
CA MET A 173 24.52 -10.19 6.94
C MET A 173 25.12 -11.57 6.63
N ILE A 174 25.64 -12.21 7.67
CA ILE A 174 26.25 -13.54 7.65
C ILE A 174 25.33 -14.47 8.44
N TYR A 175 24.89 -15.55 7.80
CA TYR A 175 23.94 -16.51 8.35
C TYR A 175 24.54 -17.90 8.41
N THR A 176 24.23 -18.66 9.46
CA THR A 176 24.54 -20.09 9.50
C THR A 176 23.50 -20.91 8.74
N SER A 177 23.92 -22.06 8.19
CA SER A 177 23.02 -23.02 7.55
C SER A 177 21.92 -23.49 8.52
N ALA A 178 22.29 -23.75 9.78
CA ALA A 178 21.36 -24.14 10.84
C ALA A 178 20.30 -23.06 11.12
N TYR A 179 20.70 -21.78 11.21
CA TYR A 179 19.76 -20.69 11.42
C TYR A 179 18.80 -20.52 10.25
N LEU A 180 19.29 -20.55 9.00
CA LEU A 180 18.44 -20.46 7.82
C LEU A 180 17.43 -21.60 7.75
N ASN A 181 17.85 -22.82 8.10
CA ASN A 181 16.96 -23.98 8.17
C ASN A 181 15.91 -23.85 9.29
N ALA A 182 16.29 -23.31 10.45
CA ALA A 182 15.36 -23.04 11.55
C ALA A 182 14.32 -21.98 11.14
N GLN A 183 14.75 -20.89 10.49
CA GLN A 183 13.86 -19.85 9.98
C GLN A 183 12.96 -20.36 8.86
N ARG A 184 13.47 -21.21 7.96
CA ARG A 184 12.67 -21.92 6.95
C ARG A 184 11.58 -22.76 7.60
N ASN A 185 11.92 -23.56 8.61
CA ASN A 185 10.96 -24.38 9.33
C ASN A 185 9.93 -23.54 10.09
N LEU A 186 10.35 -22.42 10.67
CA LEU A 186 9.46 -21.46 11.34
C LEU A 186 8.48 -20.83 10.33
N LEU A 187 8.98 -20.33 9.19
CA LEU A 187 8.14 -19.78 8.13
C LEU A 187 7.14 -20.84 7.63
N LYS A 188 7.61 -22.07 7.38
CA LYS A 188 6.75 -23.20 7.00
C LYS A 188 5.67 -23.47 8.04
N ALA A 189 6.02 -23.53 9.33
CA ALA A 189 5.06 -23.73 10.40
C ALA A 189 4.01 -22.62 10.47
N ILE A 190 4.44 -21.36 10.34
CA ILE A 190 3.55 -20.20 10.31
C ILE A 190 2.60 -20.32 9.12
N LEU A 191 3.11 -20.46 7.89
CA LEU A 191 2.29 -20.52 6.68
C LEU A 191 1.30 -21.71 6.67
N ASN A 192 1.69 -22.85 7.27
CA ASN A 192 0.80 -24.01 7.44
C ASN A 192 -0.32 -23.75 8.46
N SER A 193 -0.06 -22.94 9.47
CA SER A 193 -1.05 -22.60 10.51
C SER A 193 -2.03 -21.50 10.09
N LEU A 194 -1.71 -20.73 9.05
CA LEU A 194 -2.53 -19.61 8.61
C LEU A 194 -3.82 -20.08 7.95
N THR A 195 -4.94 -19.60 8.48
CA THR A 195 -6.29 -19.88 7.95
C THR A 195 -6.97 -18.63 7.35
N LYS A 196 -6.33 -17.47 7.51
CA LYS A 196 -6.82 -16.16 7.03
C LYS A 196 -5.79 -15.52 6.12
N VAL A 197 -6.28 -14.71 5.18
CA VAL A 197 -5.41 -13.89 4.32
C VAL A 197 -4.58 -12.97 5.18
N THR A 198 -3.26 -13.06 5.05
CA THR A 198 -2.31 -12.39 5.94
C THR A 198 -1.30 -11.58 5.12
N PRO A 199 -1.05 -10.30 5.45
CA PRO A 199 -0.05 -9.49 4.77
C PRO A 199 1.36 -10.07 4.96
N MET A 200 2.11 -10.22 3.88
CA MET A 200 3.48 -10.73 3.90
C MET A 200 4.42 -9.81 4.70
N ALA A 201 4.16 -8.50 4.69
CA ALA A 201 4.92 -7.52 5.48
C ALA A 201 4.86 -7.81 6.99
N LYS A 202 3.76 -8.39 7.50
CA LYS A 202 3.68 -8.81 8.90
C LYS A 202 4.53 -10.04 9.17
N LEU A 203 4.55 -10.98 8.23
CA LEU A 203 5.34 -12.21 8.34
C LEU A 203 6.84 -11.92 8.28
N SER A 204 7.26 -11.05 7.34
CA SER A 204 8.65 -10.62 7.25
C SER A 204 9.08 -9.78 8.45
N ALA A 205 8.18 -9.07 9.14
CA ALA A 205 8.53 -8.34 10.35
C ALA A 205 8.74 -9.25 11.57
N HIS A 206 8.11 -10.43 11.59
CA HIS A 206 8.32 -11.43 12.64
C HIS A 206 9.59 -12.26 12.45
N LEU A 207 10.07 -12.36 11.21
CA LEU A 207 11.29 -13.07 10.86
C LEU A 207 12.41 -12.04 10.69
N ASN A 208 13.45 -12.10 11.52
CA ASN A 208 14.60 -11.20 11.42
C ASN A 208 15.50 -11.59 10.22
N LEU A 209 14.94 -11.53 9.01
CA LEU A 209 15.56 -11.91 7.74
C LEU A 209 15.63 -10.72 6.79
N SER A 210 16.62 -10.72 5.92
CA SER A 210 16.62 -9.81 4.77
C SER A 210 15.44 -10.15 3.85
N PRO A 211 14.88 -9.15 3.12
CA PRO A 211 13.82 -9.41 2.14
C PRO A 211 14.24 -10.43 1.08
N SER A 212 15.50 -10.38 0.64
CA SER A 212 16.05 -11.29 -0.37
C SER A 212 16.00 -12.75 0.10
N ILE A 213 16.53 -13.03 1.29
CA ILE A 213 16.52 -14.39 1.87
C ILE A 213 15.09 -14.84 2.16
N PHE A 214 14.25 -13.96 2.72
CA PHE A 214 12.87 -14.30 3.02
C PHE A 214 12.11 -14.77 1.76
N TRP A 215 12.23 -14.04 0.64
CA TRP A 215 11.61 -14.44 -0.62
C TRP A 215 12.25 -15.68 -1.22
N SER A 216 13.56 -15.86 -1.11
CA SER A 216 14.23 -17.09 -1.54
C SER A 216 13.69 -18.31 -0.81
N ILE A 217 13.59 -18.23 0.52
CA ILE A 217 13.04 -19.32 1.34
C ILE A 217 11.58 -19.59 0.99
N TYR A 218 10.77 -18.54 0.80
CA TYR A 218 9.38 -18.70 0.39
C TYR A 218 9.26 -19.38 -0.98
N ASP A 219 10.07 -18.97 -1.95
CA ASP A 219 10.06 -19.54 -3.29
C ASP A 219 10.47 -21.01 -3.28
N ASP A 220 11.47 -21.38 -2.47
CA ASP A 220 11.86 -22.78 -2.28
C ASP A 220 10.74 -23.62 -1.64
N LEU A 221 10.06 -23.08 -0.64
CA LEU A 221 8.92 -23.72 0.03
C LEU A 221 7.71 -23.85 -0.91
N ALA A 222 7.47 -22.86 -1.75
CA ALA A 222 6.40 -22.88 -2.75
C ALA A 222 6.72 -23.87 -3.88
N ALA A 223 7.96 -23.91 -4.37
CA ALA A 223 8.41 -24.83 -5.40
C ALA A 223 8.37 -26.30 -4.94
N SER A 224 8.67 -26.55 -3.65
CA SER A 224 8.55 -27.87 -3.03
C SER A 224 7.12 -28.27 -2.68
N ASN A 225 6.13 -27.38 -2.92
CA ASN A 225 4.71 -27.58 -2.58
C ASN A 225 4.49 -27.95 -1.10
N GLU A 226 5.36 -27.45 -0.21
CA GLU A 226 5.32 -27.71 1.23
C GLU A 226 4.38 -26.78 1.99
N VAL A 227 3.82 -25.78 1.30
CA VAL A 227 3.03 -24.69 1.86
C VAL A 227 1.67 -24.60 1.15
N PRO A 228 0.55 -24.75 1.87
CA PRO A 228 -0.79 -24.80 1.29
C PRO A 228 -1.35 -23.38 1.10
N GLY A 229 -0.81 -22.64 0.13
CA GLY A 229 -1.32 -21.32 -0.21
C GLY A 229 -0.54 -20.63 -1.32
N THR A 230 -1.03 -19.48 -1.74
CA THR A 230 -0.42 -18.67 -2.79
C THR A 230 -0.26 -17.23 -2.33
N VAL A 231 0.79 -16.56 -2.80
CA VAL A 231 0.97 -15.13 -2.58
C VAL A 231 0.36 -14.35 -3.74
N ILE A 232 -0.45 -13.35 -3.40
CA ILE A 232 -1.08 -12.43 -4.33
C ILE A 232 -0.52 -11.03 -4.08
N GLY A 233 -0.18 -10.32 -5.16
CA GLY A 233 0.39 -8.97 -5.11
C GLY A 233 1.88 -8.94 -5.47
N GLY A 234 2.39 -7.74 -5.77
CA GLY A 234 3.80 -7.56 -6.09
C GLY A 234 4.69 -7.75 -4.86
N ARG A 235 5.79 -8.52 -5.00
CA ARG A 235 6.72 -8.85 -3.90
C ARG A 235 7.35 -7.63 -3.21
N SER A 236 7.52 -6.54 -3.97
CA SER A 236 8.06 -5.26 -3.49
C SER A 236 6.99 -4.32 -2.94
N SER A 237 5.72 -4.70 -3.01
CA SER A 237 4.59 -3.88 -2.57
C SER A 237 4.14 -4.31 -1.18
N ASN A 238 3.77 -3.34 -0.35
CA ASN A 238 3.06 -3.58 0.92
C ASN A 238 1.70 -4.29 0.73
N LEU A 239 1.26 -4.46 -0.51
CA LEU A 239 0.04 -5.15 -0.93
C LEU A 239 0.27 -6.63 -1.26
N ALA A 240 1.38 -7.24 -0.83
CA ALA A 240 1.59 -8.68 -0.92
C ALA A 240 0.86 -9.40 0.22
N TYR A 241 -0.04 -10.32 -0.13
CA TYR A 241 -0.84 -11.12 0.81
C TYR A 241 -0.63 -12.61 0.56
N TYR A 242 -0.46 -13.38 1.63
CA TYR A 242 -0.54 -14.83 1.58
C TYR A 242 -2.00 -15.27 1.73
N VAL A 243 -2.48 -16.06 0.77
CA VAL A 243 -3.82 -16.64 0.75
C VAL A 243 -3.71 -18.16 0.94
N PRO A 244 -4.08 -18.69 2.12
CA PRO A 244 -4.09 -20.12 2.36
C PRO A 244 -5.11 -20.86 1.47
N ASN A 245 -4.79 -22.08 1.04
CA ASN A 245 -5.69 -22.94 0.26
C ASN A 245 -6.99 -23.24 1.03
N LEU A 246 -6.89 -23.45 2.35
CA LEU A 246 -8.06 -23.64 3.21
C LEU A 246 -9.01 -22.44 3.15
N HIS A 247 -8.46 -21.22 3.17
CA HIS A 247 -9.26 -20.01 3.03
C HIS A 247 -10.01 -20.01 1.70
N GLY A 248 -9.31 -20.30 0.59
CA GLY A 248 -9.92 -20.40 -0.74
C GLY A 248 -11.05 -21.44 -0.81
N MET A 249 -10.84 -22.61 -0.21
CA MET A 249 -11.86 -23.67 -0.13
C MET A 249 -13.09 -23.25 0.68
N LEU A 250 -12.88 -22.64 1.85
CA LEU A 250 -13.96 -22.18 2.71
C LEU A 250 -14.78 -21.07 2.04
N VAL A 251 -14.11 -20.07 1.43
CA VAL A 251 -14.78 -19.01 0.67
C VAL A 251 -15.59 -19.59 -0.49
N LYS A 252 -15.01 -20.54 -1.25
CA LYS A 252 -15.73 -21.20 -2.35
C LYS A 252 -16.99 -21.91 -1.85
N SER A 253 -16.87 -22.68 -0.76
CA SER A 253 -18.01 -23.40 -0.17
C SER A 253 -19.08 -22.45 0.39
N PHE A 254 -18.67 -21.33 0.99
CA PHE A 254 -19.56 -20.30 1.50
C PHE A 254 -20.32 -19.62 0.37
N VAL A 255 -19.63 -19.25 -0.71
CA VAL A 255 -20.22 -18.61 -1.89
C VAL A 255 -21.24 -19.54 -2.56
N LEU A 256 -20.90 -20.81 -2.75
CA LEU A 256 -21.83 -21.79 -3.33
C LEU A 256 -23.09 -21.98 -2.46
N LYS A 257 -22.92 -22.19 -1.15
CA LYS A 257 -24.06 -22.37 -0.23
C LYS A 257 -24.92 -21.11 -0.11
N SER A 258 -24.30 -19.93 -0.08
CA SER A 258 -25.02 -18.65 -0.02
C SER A 258 -25.80 -18.44 -1.31
N PHE A 259 -25.22 -18.76 -2.47
CA PHE A 259 -25.89 -18.65 -3.75
C PHE A 259 -27.06 -19.65 -3.88
N GLU A 260 -26.90 -20.87 -3.39
CA GLU A 260 -27.96 -21.89 -3.38
C GLU A 260 -29.16 -21.47 -2.51
N GLN A 261 -28.91 -20.88 -1.34
CA GLN A 261 -29.95 -20.50 -0.39
C GLN A 261 -30.62 -19.16 -0.71
N GLN A 262 -29.80 -18.12 -0.95
CA GLN A 262 -30.27 -16.74 -1.08
C GLN A 262 -30.46 -16.32 -2.54
N LYS A 263 -29.89 -17.08 -3.50
CA LYS A 263 -29.86 -16.72 -4.92
C LYS A 263 -29.26 -15.33 -5.21
N MET A 264 -28.53 -14.78 -4.24
CA MET A 264 -27.93 -13.45 -4.22
C MET A 264 -26.65 -13.46 -3.40
N ILE A 265 -25.68 -12.64 -3.79
CA ILE A 265 -24.47 -12.38 -2.99
C ILE A 265 -24.16 -10.88 -3.01
N GLU A 266 -23.95 -10.28 -1.84
CA GLU A 266 -23.49 -8.91 -1.72
C GLU A 266 -22.01 -8.75 -2.13
N THR A 267 -21.71 -7.68 -2.86
CA THR A 267 -20.31 -7.34 -3.22
C THR A 267 -19.50 -6.95 -1.98
N SER A 268 -20.16 -6.42 -0.95
CA SER A 268 -19.57 -6.09 0.36
C SER A 268 -18.98 -7.33 1.05
N VAL A 269 -19.69 -8.46 1.00
CA VAL A 269 -19.29 -9.72 1.61
C VAL A 269 -18.10 -10.32 0.86
N LEU A 270 -18.12 -10.28 -0.48
CA LEU A 270 -17.00 -10.75 -1.30
C LEU A 270 -15.71 -9.95 -1.03
N LYS A 271 -15.81 -8.62 -0.88
CA LYS A 271 -14.67 -7.77 -0.49
C LYS A 271 -14.12 -8.15 0.89
N LYS A 272 -14.99 -8.41 1.87
CA LYS A 272 -14.57 -8.88 3.22
C LYS A 272 -13.88 -10.25 3.18
N LEU A 273 -14.25 -11.11 2.22
CA LEU A 273 -13.62 -12.42 1.99
C LEU A 273 -12.34 -12.33 1.13
N SER A 274 -11.77 -11.13 0.96
CA SER A 274 -10.52 -10.91 0.20
C SER A 274 -10.60 -11.33 -1.28
N VAL A 275 -11.79 -11.29 -1.88
CA VAL A 275 -11.98 -11.50 -3.31
C VAL A 275 -11.79 -10.17 -4.03
N ALA A 276 -10.71 -10.04 -4.81
CA ALA A 276 -10.38 -8.79 -5.50
C ALA A 276 -11.37 -8.45 -6.62
N ASP A 277 -11.72 -9.43 -7.46
CA ASP A 277 -12.68 -9.27 -8.55
C ASP A 277 -13.80 -10.32 -8.45
N ALA A 278 -14.99 -9.86 -8.09
CA ALA A 278 -16.17 -10.69 -7.95
C ALA A 278 -16.59 -11.36 -9.27
N ASN A 279 -16.41 -10.68 -10.41
CA ASN A 279 -16.83 -11.20 -11.72
C ASN A 279 -15.93 -12.37 -12.15
N VAL A 280 -14.61 -12.20 -12.02
CA VAL A 280 -13.64 -13.24 -12.37
C VAL A 280 -13.78 -14.43 -11.42
N TYR A 281 -13.94 -14.17 -10.12
CA TYR A 281 -14.07 -15.23 -9.13
C TYR A 281 -15.36 -16.04 -9.32
N LEU A 282 -16.51 -15.40 -9.53
CA LEU A 282 -17.78 -16.11 -9.74
C LEU A 282 -17.80 -16.89 -11.05
N LYS A 283 -17.07 -16.44 -12.08
CA LYS A 283 -16.90 -17.18 -13.33
C LYS A 283 -16.16 -18.51 -13.14
N ASP A 284 -15.23 -18.55 -12.19
CA ASP A 284 -14.46 -19.76 -11.85
C ASP A 284 -15.22 -20.70 -10.90
N VAL A 285 -15.99 -20.11 -9.97
CA VAL A 285 -16.71 -20.89 -8.95
C VAL A 285 -18.02 -21.49 -9.46
N LEU A 286 -18.79 -20.76 -10.28
CA LEU A 286 -20.12 -21.17 -10.72
C LEU A 286 -20.10 -21.87 -12.09
N PRO A 287 -21.04 -22.78 -12.37
CA PRO A 287 -21.22 -23.34 -13.71
C PRO A 287 -21.46 -22.24 -14.76
N LYS A 288 -20.89 -22.39 -15.96
CA LYS A 288 -20.99 -21.39 -17.05
C LYS A 288 -22.43 -20.99 -17.39
N SER A 289 -23.37 -21.92 -17.27
CA SER A 289 -24.81 -21.70 -17.49
C SER A 289 -25.42 -20.73 -16.48
N GLU A 290 -25.03 -20.85 -15.20
CA GLU A 290 -25.52 -19.98 -14.13
C GLU A 290 -24.84 -18.62 -14.19
N PHE A 291 -23.52 -18.59 -14.40
CA PHE A 291 -22.75 -17.34 -14.51
C PHE A 291 -23.28 -16.42 -15.61
N THR A 292 -23.58 -16.96 -16.80
CA THR A 292 -24.09 -16.17 -17.95
C THR A 292 -25.47 -15.56 -17.66
N SER A 293 -26.20 -16.15 -16.73
CA SER A 293 -27.54 -15.72 -16.33
C SER A 293 -27.53 -14.73 -15.16
N LEU A 294 -26.37 -14.43 -14.57
CA LEU A 294 -26.26 -13.51 -13.43
C LEU A 294 -26.47 -12.07 -13.85
N ILE A 295 -27.09 -11.31 -12.95
CA ILE A 295 -27.24 -9.87 -13.05
C ILE A 295 -26.33 -9.24 -12.00
N PHE A 296 -25.36 -8.47 -12.47
CA PHE A 296 -24.38 -7.80 -11.63
C PHE A 296 -24.87 -6.40 -11.30
N PHE A 297 -25.25 -6.16 -10.06
CA PHE A 297 -25.44 -4.80 -9.53
C PHE A 297 -24.14 -4.33 -8.84
N PRO A 298 -23.90 -3.01 -8.77
CA PRO A 298 -22.83 -2.45 -7.95
C PRO A 298 -22.77 -3.01 -6.51
N SER A 299 -23.92 -3.14 -5.84
CA SER A 299 -23.97 -3.58 -4.43
C SER A 299 -24.17 -5.09 -4.23
N ALA A 300 -24.78 -5.78 -5.19
CA ALA A 300 -25.03 -7.22 -5.09
C ALA A 300 -25.10 -7.91 -6.45
N ILE A 301 -25.01 -9.24 -6.45
CA ILE A 301 -25.07 -10.07 -7.64
C ILE A 301 -26.25 -11.01 -7.47
N ILE A 302 -27.19 -11.00 -8.42
CA ILE A 302 -28.44 -11.74 -8.34
C ILE A 302 -28.51 -12.82 -9.42
N SER A 303 -29.12 -13.96 -9.09
CA SER A 303 -29.48 -14.98 -10.09
C SER A 303 -30.61 -14.54 -11.00
N LYS A 304 -30.64 -15.03 -12.25
CA LYS A 304 -31.75 -14.78 -13.18
C LYS A 304 -33.13 -15.17 -12.61
N LYS A 305 -33.20 -16.28 -11.87
CA LYS A 305 -34.47 -16.79 -11.31
C LYS A 305 -35.07 -15.80 -10.31
N LEU A 306 -34.25 -15.31 -9.37
CA LEU A 306 -34.69 -14.31 -8.41
C LEU A 306 -35.06 -12.99 -9.11
N TRP A 307 -34.32 -12.63 -10.17
CA TRP A 307 -34.67 -11.46 -10.97
C TRP A 307 -36.00 -11.61 -11.72
N GLU A 308 -36.26 -12.76 -12.34
CA GLU A 308 -37.54 -13.03 -13.02
C GLU A 308 -38.72 -13.00 -12.04
N GLU A 309 -38.54 -13.46 -10.80
CA GLU A 309 -39.52 -13.35 -9.70
C GLU A 309 -39.80 -11.86 -9.35
N ILE A 310 -38.75 -11.04 -9.20
CA ILE A 310 -38.87 -9.58 -8.94
C ILE A 310 -39.53 -8.87 -10.13
N GLU A 311 -39.12 -9.18 -11.36
CA GLU A 311 -39.67 -8.61 -12.59
C GLU A 311 -41.17 -8.94 -12.73
N ALA A 312 -41.58 -10.16 -12.38
CA ALA A 312 -42.99 -10.54 -12.37
C ALA A 312 -43.80 -9.79 -11.29
N ALA A 313 -43.24 -9.57 -10.10
CA ALA A 313 -43.87 -8.77 -9.05
C ALA A 313 -44.07 -7.31 -9.50
N ILE A 314 -43.05 -6.71 -10.11
CA ILE A 314 -43.10 -5.35 -10.67
C ILE A 314 -44.18 -5.27 -11.77
N LYS A 315 -44.23 -6.24 -12.69
CA LYS A 315 -45.26 -6.29 -13.74
C LYS A 315 -46.67 -6.38 -13.16
N ASN A 316 -46.88 -7.25 -12.17
CA ASN A 316 -48.18 -7.42 -11.52
C ASN A 316 -48.65 -6.16 -10.79
N GLU A 317 -47.74 -5.37 -10.20
CA GLU A 317 -48.11 -4.11 -9.57
C GLU A 317 -48.37 -3.00 -10.59
N MET A 318 -47.56 -2.94 -11.66
CA MET A 318 -47.78 -2.04 -12.78
C MET A 318 -49.14 -2.26 -13.45
N GLU A 319 -49.57 -3.51 -13.63
CA GLU A 319 -50.89 -3.85 -14.19
C GLU A 319 -52.05 -3.41 -13.28
N LYS A 320 -51.85 -3.34 -11.96
CA LYS A 320 -52.88 -2.97 -10.99
C LYS A 320 -52.97 -1.46 -10.75
N MET A 321 -51.84 -0.80 -10.63
CA MET A 321 -51.74 0.57 -10.13
C MET A 321 -51.33 1.57 -11.20
N CYS A 322 -50.89 1.14 -12.39
CA CYS A 322 -50.28 1.99 -13.42
C CYS A 322 -49.01 2.74 -12.96
N TYR A 323 -48.45 2.34 -11.81
CA TYR A 323 -47.19 2.80 -11.24
C TYR A 323 -46.60 1.75 -10.32
N CYS A 324 -45.28 1.74 -10.20
CA CYS A 324 -44.56 0.85 -9.30
C CYS A 324 -43.25 1.51 -8.87
N ASP A 325 -43.01 1.58 -7.56
CA ASP A 325 -41.70 1.94 -7.04
C ASP A 325 -40.83 0.67 -7.00
N VAL A 326 -39.89 0.60 -7.93
CA VAL A 326 -38.97 -0.55 -8.07
C VAL A 326 -38.18 -0.78 -6.79
N SER A 327 -37.90 0.26 -6.00
CA SER A 327 -37.13 0.18 -4.76
C SER A 327 -37.82 -0.68 -3.70
N LEU A 328 -39.16 -0.75 -3.71
CA LEU A 328 -39.94 -1.52 -2.74
C LEU A 328 -39.90 -3.04 -2.98
N HIS A 329 -39.59 -3.46 -4.22
CA HIS A 329 -39.49 -4.87 -4.62
C HIS A 329 -38.06 -5.40 -4.61
N MET A 330 -37.08 -4.52 -4.41
CA MET A 330 -35.68 -4.91 -4.36
C MET A 330 -35.28 -5.42 -2.96
N PRO A 331 -34.46 -6.48 -2.88
CA PRO A 331 -33.93 -6.94 -1.60
C PRO A 331 -33.11 -5.84 -0.90
N ALA A 332 -33.13 -5.79 0.43
CA ALA A 332 -32.50 -4.72 1.22
C ALA A 332 -31.00 -4.49 0.91
N ALA A 333 -30.31 -5.54 0.45
CA ALA A 333 -28.93 -5.51 -0.04
C ALA A 333 -28.72 -4.62 -1.29
N ILE A 334 -29.80 -4.22 -1.98
CA ILE A 334 -29.82 -3.50 -3.25
C ILE A 334 -30.67 -2.25 -3.08
N SER A 335 -30.15 -1.31 -2.30
CA SER A 335 -30.84 -0.06 -1.95
C SER A 335 -30.12 1.18 -2.46
N SER A 336 -28.97 1.04 -3.16
CA SER A 336 -28.28 2.21 -3.70
C SER A 336 -28.99 2.75 -4.93
N VAL A 337 -28.96 4.07 -5.09
CA VAL A 337 -29.58 4.79 -6.23
C VAL A 337 -29.09 4.23 -7.57
N GLN A 338 -27.80 3.88 -7.66
CA GLN A 338 -27.19 3.30 -8.87
C GLN A 338 -27.69 1.88 -9.16
N ASP A 339 -28.00 1.10 -8.12
CA ASP A 339 -28.56 -0.23 -8.32
C ASP A 339 -30.00 -0.15 -8.82
N VAL A 340 -30.79 0.79 -8.28
CA VAL A 340 -32.19 1.04 -8.69
C VAL A 340 -32.25 1.55 -10.13
N GLU A 341 -31.39 2.50 -10.52
CA GLU A 341 -31.27 2.95 -11.92
C GLU A 341 -30.92 1.80 -12.86
N LYS A 342 -29.99 0.94 -12.45
CA LYS A 342 -29.62 -0.25 -13.23
C LYS A 342 -30.78 -1.24 -13.33
N ALA A 343 -31.52 -1.45 -12.25
CA ALA A 343 -32.71 -2.30 -12.22
C ALA A 343 -33.78 -1.79 -13.20
N ILE A 344 -34.09 -0.48 -13.16
CA ILE A 344 -35.02 0.18 -14.08
C ILE A 344 -34.55 -0.02 -15.53
N SER A 345 -33.26 0.19 -15.81
CA SER A 345 -32.72 0.01 -17.16
C SER A 345 -32.85 -1.42 -17.70
N ILE A 346 -32.83 -2.44 -16.83
CA ILE A 346 -32.99 -3.85 -17.18
C ILE A 346 -34.47 -4.18 -17.40
N CYS A 347 -35.37 -3.68 -16.54
CA CYS A 347 -36.82 -3.84 -16.70
C CYS A 347 -37.32 -3.21 -18.00
N VAL A 348 -36.91 -1.97 -18.31
CA VAL A 348 -37.31 -1.25 -19.53
C VAL A 348 -36.81 -1.94 -20.81
N ARG A 349 -35.68 -2.65 -20.76
CA ARG A 349 -35.14 -3.40 -21.92
C ARG A 349 -35.76 -4.78 -22.11
N SER A 350 -36.09 -5.46 -21.01
CA SER A 350 -36.62 -6.84 -21.02
C SER A 350 -38.09 -6.90 -21.35
N SER A 351 -38.85 -5.89 -20.93
CA SER A 351 -40.24 -5.75 -21.31
C SER A 351 -40.35 -4.84 -22.53
N LYS A 352 -41.05 -5.33 -23.56
CA LYS A 352 -41.76 -4.47 -24.50
C LYS A 352 -42.84 -3.69 -23.71
N MET A 353 -42.43 -2.82 -22.78
CA MET A 353 -43.35 -1.95 -22.07
C MET A 353 -43.84 -0.95 -23.10
N GLU A 354 -45.00 -1.22 -23.67
CA GLU A 354 -45.78 -0.17 -24.30
C GLU A 354 -45.95 0.93 -23.24
N LYS A 355 -45.41 2.11 -23.56
CA LYS A 355 -45.29 3.28 -22.68
C LYS A 355 -46.60 3.54 -21.90
N MET A 356 -46.68 3.08 -20.65
CA MET A 356 -47.73 3.44 -19.69
C MET A 356 -47.10 3.77 -18.33
N CYS A 357 -47.38 4.88 -17.65
CA CYS A 357 -47.62 6.27 -18.10
C CYS A 357 -47.57 7.21 -16.87
N TYR A 358 -46.41 7.35 -16.21
CA TYR A 358 -45.94 8.59 -15.58
C TYR A 358 -44.57 8.34 -14.92
N CYS A 359 -43.75 9.38 -14.79
CA CYS A 359 -42.47 9.33 -14.11
C CYS A 359 -42.28 10.64 -13.34
N ASP A 360 -42.00 10.55 -12.04
CA ASP A 360 -41.68 11.71 -11.21
C ASP A 360 -40.19 12.03 -11.39
N VAL A 361 -39.91 13.19 -11.99
CA VAL A 361 -38.55 13.57 -12.39
C VAL A 361 -37.68 13.89 -11.17
N SER A 362 -38.29 14.26 -10.04
CA SER A 362 -37.57 14.61 -8.82
C SER A 362 -36.86 13.41 -8.16
N LEU A 363 -37.38 12.20 -8.36
CA LEU A 363 -36.83 10.96 -7.81
C LEU A 363 -35.59 10.45 -8.56
N HIS A 364 -35.28 11.03 -9.72
CA HIS A 364 -34.22 10.56 -10.63
C HIS A 364 -33.09 11.58 -10.85
N MET A 365 -33.07 12.68 -10.09
CA MET A 365 -32.01 13.68 -10.14
C MET A 365 -30.96 13.42 -9.05
N PRO A 366 -29.64 13.55 -9.36
CA PRO A 366 -28.59 13.43 -8.35
C PRO A 366 -28.76 14.47 -7.24
N ALA A 367 -28.49 14.11 -5.98
CA ALA A 367 -28.69 14.99 -4.81
C ALA A 367 -27.95 16.36 -4.90
N ALA A 368 -26.96 16.48 -5.79
CA ALA A 368 -26.26 17.74 -6.09
C ALA A 368 -27.05 18.72 -6.99
N ILE A 369 -28.13 18.26 -7.63
CA ILE A 369 -28.96 19.02 -8.57
C ILE A 369 -30.42 18.82 -8.16
N SER A 370 -30.81 19.43 -7.04
CA SER A 370 -32.11 19.23 -6.40
C SER A 370 -32.88 20.54 -6.21
N SER A 371 -32.50 21.62 -6.90
CA SER A 371 -33.23 22.89 -6.83
C SER A 371 -34.44 22.85 -7.76
N ASP A 372 -35.55 23.50 -7.35
CA ASP A 372 -36.78 23.56 -8.15
C ASP A 372 -36.52 24.08 -9.58
N GLN A 373 -35.53 24.96 -9.75
CA GLN A 373 -35.13 25.50 -11.05
C GLN A 373 -34.39 24.50 -11.95
N ASP A 374 -33.66 23.55 -11.36
CA ASP A 374 -32.95 22.52 -12.12
C ASP A 374 -33.90 21.39 -12.55
N VAL A 375 -34.88 21.08 -11.70
CA VAL A 375 -35.97 20.15 -12.01
C VAL A 375 -36.84 20.70 -13.15
N GLU A 376 -37.19 21.99 -13.13
CA GLU A 376 -37.90 22.64 -14.24
C GLU A 376 -37.10 22.62 -15.56
N LYS A 377 -35.78 22.84 -15.50
CA LYS A 377 -34.91 22.75 -16.69
C LYS A 377 -34.85 21.33 -17.24
N ALA A 378 -34.71 20.32 -16.39
CA ALA A 378 -34.71 18.92 -16.79
C ALA A 378 -36.04 18.50 -17.44
N ILE A 379 -37.17 18.95 -16.88
CA ILE A 379 -38.52 18.76 -17.45
C ILE A 379 -38.62 19.42 -18.82
N SER A 380 -38.12 20.66 -18.96
CA SER A 380 -38.15 21.39 -20.24
C SER A 380 -37.32 20.71 -21.34
N ILE A 381 -36.23 20.02 -20.98
CA ILE A 381 -35.39 19.25 -21.89
C ILE A 381 -36.09 17.95 -22.32
N CYS A 382 -36.76 17.27 -21.39
CA CYS A 382 -37.49 16.03 -21.65
C CYS A 382 -38.75 16.23 -22.50
N VAL A 383 -39.47 17.35 -22.31
CA VAL A 383 -40.64 17.72 -23.15
C VAL A 383 -40.20 18.09 -24.57
N LYS A 384 -39.03 18.71 -24.74
CA LYS A 384 -38.49 19.04 -26.07
C LYS A 384 -38.03 17.82 -26.87
N SER A 385 -37.59 16.76 -26.19
CA SER A 385 -37.10 15.54 -26.83
C SER A 385 -38.20 14.55 -27.21
N SER A 386 -39.38 14.62 -26.57
CA SER A 386 -40.49 13.68 -26.79
C SER A 386 -41.82 14.42 -27.00
N LYS A 387 -42.37 14.36 -28.22
CA LYS A 387 -43.61 15.08 -28.61
C LYS A 387 -44.88 14.65 -27.85
N GLU A 388 -44.86 13.50 -27.17
CA GLU A 388 -46.02 12.89 -26.50
C GLU A 388 -46.12 13.27 -25.01
N TRP A 389 -45.10 13.93 -24.47
CA TRP A 389 -44.98 14.19 -23.04
C TRP A 389 -45.41 15.61 -22.70
N MET A 390 -46.22 15.74 -21.66
CA MET A 390 -46.78 16.99 -21.17
C MET A 390 -46.35 17.18 -19.71
N SER A 391 -46.15 18.44 -19.31
CA SER A 391 -45.84 18.81 -17.92
C SER A 391 -46.98 19.63 -17.31
N ALA A 392 -47.10 19.58 -15.99
CA ALA A 392 -47.97 20.49 -15.24
C ALA A 392 -47.15 21.70 -14.77
N SER A 393 -47.66 22.92 -15.02
CA SER A 393 -46.96 24.16 -14.65
C SER A 393 -46.67 24.21 -13.15
N GLY A 394 -45.40 24.37 -12.78
CA GLY A 394 -44.96 24.48 -11.38
C GLY A 394 -45.00 23.18 -10.58
N GLN A 395 -45.06 22.01 -11.23
CA GLN A 395 -45.04 20.69 -10.58
C GLN A 395 -44.08 19.74 -11.32
N PRO A 396 -43.35 18.85 -10.61
CA PRO A 396 -42.28 18.03 -11.19
C PRO A 396 -42.78 16.78 -11.95
N PHE A 397 -43.99 16.84 -12.53
CA PHE A 397 -44.66 15.68 -13.10
C PHE A 397 -44.65 15.70 -14.64
N LEU A 398 -44.28 14.57 -15.24
CA LEU A 398 -44.45 14.28 -16.67
C LEU A 398 -45.55 13.24 -16.87
N TYR A 399 -46.53 13.57 -17.71
CA TYR A 399 -47.64 12.69 -18.05
C TYR A 399 -47.83 12.58 -19.56
N ASN A 400 -48.45 11.48 -19.99
CA ASN A 400 -48.81 11.24 -21.39
C ASN A 400 -50.24 11.74 -21.66
N ALA A 401 -50.52 12.10 -22.92
CA ALA A 401 -51.83 12.52 -23.40
C ALA A 401 -52.97 11.54 -23.09
N GLN A 402 -52.71 10.22 -23.04
CA GLN A 402 -53.71 9.23 -22.61
C GLN A 402 -54.17 9.43 -21.16
N LEU A 403 -53.26 9.80 -20.24
CA LEU A 403 -53.60 10.04 -18.83
C LEU A 403 -54.47 11.29 -18.69
N LEU A 404 -54.15 12.35 -19.43
CA LEU A 404 -54.95 13.58 -19.49
C LEU A 404 -56.37 13.30 -19.99
N THR A 405 -56.51 12.46 -21.03
CA THR A 405 -57.81 12.12 -21.61
C THR A 405 -58.67 11.31 -20.63
N ASN A 406 -58.06 10.41 -19.86
CA ASN A 406 -58.77 9.62 -18.84
C ASN A 406 -59.11 10.45 -17.59
N ALA A 407 -58.22 11.36 -17.18
CA ALA A 407 -58.48 12.30 -16.09
C ALA A 407 -59.59 13.28 -16.45
N LEU A 408 -59.61 13.81 -17.68
CA LEU A 408 -60.68 14.70 -18.16
C LEU A 408 -62.04 13.99 -18.18
N LYS A 409 -62.11 12.71 -18.59
CA LYS A 409 -63.37 11.93 -18.52
C LYS A 409 -63.85 11.71 -17.08
N ALA A 410 -62.94 11.50 -16.13
CA ALA A 410 -63.29 11.36 -14.72
C ALA A 410 -63.74 12.69 -14.10
N VAL A 411 -63.11 13.79 -14.51
CA VAL A 411 -63.47 15.15 -14.07
C VAL A 411 -64.78 15.62 -14.72
N ASP A 412 -65.07 15.27 -15.98
CA ASP A 412 -66.37 15.54 -16.62
C ASP A 412 -67.53 14.87 -15.88
N GLY A 413 -67.33 13.65 -15.37
CA GLY A 413 -68.30 12.99 -14.49
C GLY A 413 -68.58 13.79 -13.22
N LEU A 414 -67.52 14.28 -12.56
CA LEU A 414 -67.63 15.11 -11.35
C LEU A 414 -68.22 16.50 -11.64
N ILE A 415 -67.95 17.08 -12.80
CA ILE A 415 -68.51 18.36 -13.24
C ILE A 415 -70.01 18.21 -13.51
N ASN A 416 -70.44 17.12 -14.16
CA ASN A 416 -71.87 16.85 -14.39
C ASN A 416 -72.61 16.60 -13.07
N ASP A 417 -72.04 15.82 -12.15
CA ASP A 417 -72.62 15.60 -10.82
C ASP A 417 -72.73 16.90 -10.00
N ARG A 418 -71.76 17.81 -10.16
CA ARG A 418 -71.78 19.14 -9.52
C ARG A 418 -72.80 20.06 -10.18
N ALA A 419 -72.89 20.05 -11.51
CA ALA A 419 -73.83 20.82 -12.29
C ALA A 419 -75.28 20.40 -12.02
N GLU A 420 -75.57 19.10 -11.85
CA GLU A 420 -76.89 18.61 -11.45
C GLU A 420 -77.28 19.06 -10.04
N LYS A 421 -76.33 19.03 -9.10
CA LYS A 421 -76.54 19.52 -7.73
C LYS A 421 -76.78 21.03 -7.70
N GLU A 422 -76.04 21.81 -8.49
CA GLU A 422 -76.21 23.26 -8.59
C GLU A 422 -77.48 23.66 -9.36
N ALA A 423 -77.86 22.93 -10.41
CA ALA A 423 -79.14 23.11 -11.11
C ALA A 423 -80.35 22.85 -10.19
N ALA A 424 -80.26 21.84 -9.31
CA ALA A 424 -81.30 21.57 -8.30
C ALA A 424 -81.42 22.68 -7.24
N ILE A 425 -80.32 23.37 -6.92
CA ILE A 425 -80.29 24.52 -6.00
C ILE A 425 -80.86 25.77 -6.69
N TRP A 426 -80.49 26.02 -7.95
CA TRP A 426 -80.99 27.14 -8.75
C TRP A 426 -82.50 27.05 -9.01
N GLY A 427 -83.01 25.85 -9.29
CA GLY A 427 -84.46 25.60 -9.46
C GLY A 427 -85.29 25.86 -8.18
N LYS A 428 -84.70 25.69 -6.99
CA LYS A 428 -85.32 26.04 -5.71
C LYS A 428 -85.27 27.54 -5.44
N GLN A 429 -84.19 28.22 -5.82
CA GLN A 429 -84.07 29.69 -5.69
C GLN A 429 -85.03 30.46 -6.62
N GLN A 430 -85.25 30.00 -7.86
CA GLN A 430 -86.25 30.63 -8.75
C GLN A 430 -87.70 30.46 -8.29
N ARG A 431 -88.03 29.38 -7.56
CA ARG A 431 -89.36 29.21 -6.95
C ARG A 431 -89.60 30.14 -5.76
N ASN A 432 -88.55 30.54 -5.04
CA ASN A 432 -88.64 31.52 -3.96
C ASN A 432 -88.66 32.97 -4.49
N ALA A 433 -87.93 33.27 -5.58
CA ALA A 433 -87.95 34.61 -6.20
C ALA A 433 -89.30 34.97 -6.87
N LYS A 434 -90.08 33.98 -7.34
CA LYS A 434 -91.42 34.20 -7.90
C LYS A 434 -92.54 34.39 -6.86
N LYS A 435 -92.24 34.39 -5.55
CA LYS A 435 -93.23 34.54 -4.47
C LYS A 435 -93.24 35.92 -3.80
N GLU A 436 -92.35 36.84 -4.17
CA GLU A 436 -92.22 38.17 -3.53
C GLU A 436 -92.38 39.40 -4.46
N GLU A 437 -92.85 39.26 -5.70
CA GLU A 437 -93.25 40.42 -6.53
C GLU A 437 -94.74 40.35 -6.90
N LYS A 438 -95.59 40.98 -6.08
CA LYS A 438 -96.93 41.45 -6.47
C LYS A 438 -96.81 42.93 -6.87
N PRO A 439 -97.21 43.34 -8.08
CA PRO A 439 -97.30 44.76 -8.44
C PRO A 439 -98.59 45.37 -7.89
N GLN A 440 -98.46 46.54 -7.28
CA GLN A 440 -99.56 47.46 -6.96
C GLN A 440 -99.80 48.34 -8.19
N GLU A 441 -101.04 48.35 -8.69
CA GLU A 441 -101.50 49.16 -9.82
C GLU A 441 -101.50 50.66 -9.45
N ASP A 442 -101.07 51.51 -10.38
CA ASP A 442 -101.60 52.86 -10.51
C ASP A 442 -101.54 53.31 -11.98
N ASP A 443 -102.71 53.72 -12.46
CA ASP A 443 -103.03 54.30 -13.76
C ASP A 443 -102.19 55.55 -14.07
N TRP A 444 -101.87 55.77 -15.35
CA TRP A 444 -102.33 56.94 -16.12
C TRP A 444 -101.84 56.87 -17.57
N ALA A 445 -102.81 56.99 -18.48
CA ALA A 445 -102.61 57.04 -19.92
C ALA A 445 -102.02 58.38 -20.39
N THR A 446 -101.22 58.37 -21.46
CA THR A 446 -101.55 58.97 -22.78
C THR A 446 -100.33 59.16 -23.68
N GLY A 447 -100.53 58.93 -24.99
CA GLY A 447 -100.11 59.92 -25.98
C GLY A 447 -98.84 59.67 -26.81
N LYS A 448 -99.05 59.04 -27.98
CA LYS A 448 -98.56 59.42 -29.32
C LYS A 448 -97.10 59.91 -29.47
N GLY A 449 -96.31 59.24 -30.31
CA GLY A 449 -95.11 59.85 -30.88
C GLY A 449 -94.41 59.02 -31.94
N ARG A 450 -94.32 59.55 -33.16
CA ARG A 450 -93.82 58.93 -34.38
C ARG A 450 -92.30 59.08 -34.53
N LYS A 451 -91.70 58.16 -35.30
CA LYS A 451 -90.54 58.29 -36.21
C LYS A 451 -89.14 58.52 -35.61
N GLY A 452 -88.17 57.78 -36.17
CA GLY A 452 -86.95 58.42 -36.69
C GLY A 452 -85.62 57.71 -36.45
N ARG A 453 -85.16 56.98 -37.47
CA ARG A 453 -83.77 56.87 -37.99
C ARG A 453 -82.58 57.33 -37.11
N GLY A 454 -81.66 56.38 -36.90
CA GLY A 454 -80.28 56.46 -37.40
C GLY A 454 -79.19 57.08 -36.50
N GLY A 455 -77.97 56.56 -36.61
CA GLY A 455 -76.75 57.35 -36.39
C GLY A 455 -75.65 56.72 -35.52
N LYS A 456 -74.51 56.40 -36.15
CA LYS A 456 -73.18 56.20 -35.55
C LYS A 456 -72.71 57.47 -34.79
N GLY A 457 -71.82 57.32 -33.80
CA GLY A 457 -70.97 58.42 -33.34
C GLY A 457 -70.07 58.10 -32.14
N LYS A 458 -68.80 58.51 -32.20
CA LYS A 458 -67.68 58.29 -31.26
C LYS A 458 -67.51 59.43 -30.24
N GLY A 459 -66.70 59.19 -29.19
CA GLY A 459 -65.87 60.19 -28.47
C GLY A 459 -66.08 60.15 -26.95
N ASN A 460 -65.19 59.66 -26.07
CA ASN A 460 -63.81 60.03 -25.69
C ASN A 460 -63.70 61.24 -24.73
N LYS A 461 -63.19 61.04 -23.49
CA LYS A 461 -62.16 61.88 -22.78
C LYS A 461 -61.87 61.48 -21.30
N GLN A 462 -60.63 61.04 -21.06
CA GLN A 462 -59.57 61.53 -20.12
C GLN A 462 -59.81 61.92 -18.63
N THR A 463 -59.19 61.15 -17.69
CA THR A 463 -58.14 61.42 -16.62
C THR A 463 -58.20 62.66 -15.68
N PRO A 464 -57.57 62.74 -14.45
CA PRO A 464 -56.25 62.15 -14.04
C PRO A 464 -55.95 61.78 -12.53
N LYS A 465 -54.77 61.14 -12.33
CA LYS A 465 -53.71 61.12 -11.24
C LYS A 465 -54.01 61.20 -9.72
N GLU A 466 -53.30 60.37 -8.94
CA GLU A 466 -52.44 60.74 -7.77
C GLU A 466 -51.62 59.53 -7.19
N GLU A 467 -50.38 59.80 -6.70
CA GLU A 467 -49.49 58.92 -5.89
C GLU A 467 -49.56 59.30 -4.39
N PRO A 468 -49.01 58.49 -3.44
CA PRO A 468 -47.73 58.88 -2.78
C PRO A 468 -46.80 57.69 -2.32
N PRO A 469 -45.60 57.96 -1.71
CA PRO A 469 -44.42 57.07 -1.67
C PRO A 469 -43.86 56.67 -0.26
N CYS A 470 -42.65 56.05 -0.27
CA CYS A 470 -41.52 56.04 0.71
C CYS A 470 -41.18 54.79 1.54
N GLY A 471 -39.86 54.44 1.55
CA GLY A 471 -39.15 53.89 2.72
C GLY A 471 -37.99 52.91 2.47
N GLU A 472 -36.78 53.41 2.21
CA GLU A 472 -35.50 52.66 2.31
C GLU A 472 -35.03 52.53 3.77
N HIS A 473 -34.40 51.41 4.15
CA HIS A 473 -33.26 51.40 5.08
C HIS A 473 -32.34 50.19 4.84
N THR A 474 -31.08 50.52 4.58
CA THR A 474 -29.88 49.70 4.46
C THR A 474 -29.31 49.29 5.82
N TYR A 475 -28.71 48.09 5.90
CA TYR A 475 -27.54 47.81 6.74
C TYR A 475 -26.64 46.80 6.01
N ASP A 476 -25.52 47.28 5.50
CA ASP A 476 -24.34 46.49 5.14
C ASP A 476 -23.54 46.15 6.41
N VAL A 477 -23.07 44.91 6.54
CA VAL A 477 -21.79 44.61 7.21
C VAL A 477 -21.04 43.53 6.42
N TYR A 478 -19.81 43.87 6.09
CA TYR A 478 -18.80 43.17 5.31
C TYR A 478 -18.03 42.07 6.09
N LEU A 479 -17.36 41.21 5.31
CA LEU A 479 -16.11 40.44 5.59
C LEU A 479 -16.21 39.17 6.44
N CYS A 480 -15.83 38.01 5.88
CA CYS A 480 -14.42 37.59 5.82
C CYS A 480 -14.22 36.28 5.03
N THR A 481 -13.08 36.24 4.35
CA THR A 481 -12.43 35.13 3.66
C THR A 481 -12.08 33.94 4.58
N SER A 482 -12.15 32.72 4.05
CA SER A 482 -11.10 31.67 4.09
C SER A 482 -11.51 30.51 3.18
#